data_AF-A0A7X7PQL3-F1
#
_entry.id   AF-A0A7X7PQL3-F1
#
_cell.length_a   1.000
_cell.length_b   1.000
_cell.length_c   1.000
_cell.angle_alpha   90.00
_cell.angle_beta   90.00
_cell.angle_gamma   90.00
#
_symmetry.space_group_name_H-M   'P 1'
#
loop_
_entity.id
_entity.type
_entity.pdbx_description
1 polymer ?
#
loop_
_entity_poly.entity_id
_entity_poly.type
_entity_poly.pdbx_seq_one_letter_code
_entity_poly.pdbx_strand_id
1 'polypeptide(L)'
;MTNITDQRIEQLSVGAGPVPESFEARFFGQQDWKFWELMAFYFGCLGAGLYAISSLLDWRAAGEAPRATVTGLIVGFILVIVIKNGSHILGSSHPGKALRALSQVGSSWISRGSLFILLFGIF
;
A
#
# COMPACT_ATOMS: atom_id res chain seq x y z
N MET A 1 -13.24 -16.15 32.74
CA MET A 1 -13.42 -15.28 31.55
C MET A 1 -12.21 -15.50 30.68
N THR A 2 -12.35 -16.21 29.56
CA THR A 2 -11.26 -16.51 28.64
C THR A 2 -10.82 -15.23 27.94
N ASN A 3 -9.50 -15.02 27.85
CA ASN A 3 -8.91 -13.81 27.30
C ASN A 3 -9.19 -13.77 25.80
N ILE A 4 -9.62 -12.61 25.27
CA ILE A 4 -9.94 -12.43 23.84
C ILE A 4 -8.75 -12.79 22.94
N THR A 5 -7.53 -12.69 23.49
CA THR A 5 -6.28 -13.12 22.83
C THR A 5 -6.23 -14.62 22.59
N ASP A 6 -6.72 -15.43 23.54
CA ASP A 6 -6.71 -16.90 23.46
C ASP A 6 -7.70 -17.39 22.40
N GLN A 7 -8.86 -16.73 22.29
CA GLN A 7 -9.85 -17.04 21.25
C GLN A 7 -9.35 -16.73 19.83
N ARG A 8 -8.52 -15.69 19.67
CA ARG A 8 -7.91 -15.38 18.37
C ARG A 8 -6.83 -16.38 17.96
N ILE A 9 -6.06 -16.88 18.93
CA ILE A 9 -5.05 -17.94 18.68
C ILE A 9 -5.76 -19.24 18.29
N GLU A 10 -6.85 -19.60 18.99
CA GLU A 10 -7.67 -20.75 18.61
C GLU A 10 -8.27 -20.59 17.21
N GLN A 11 -8.84 -19.43 16.87
CA GLN A 11 -9.41 -19.22 15.53
C GLN A 11 -8.36 -19.27 14.41
N LEU A 12 -7.12 -18.86 14.68
CA LEU A 12 -6.00 -19.04 13.75
C LEU A 12 -5.56 -20.51 13.66
N SER A 13 -5.74 -21.30 14.72
CA SER A 13 -5.48 -22.75 14.70
C SER A 13 -6.65 -23.56 14.11
N VAL A 14 -7.87 -23.04 14.07
CA VAL A 14 -9.06 -23.76 13.55
C VAL A 14 -9.10 -23.79 12.02
N GLY A 15 -8.37 -22.90 11.34
CA GLY A 15 -8.18 -22.95 9.88
C GLY A 15 -7.02 -23.84 9.40
N ALA A 16 -6.14 -24.24 10.30
CA ALA A 16 -5.02 -25.11 10.03
C ALA A 16 -5.29 -26.47 10.69
N GLY A 17 -6.00 -27.34 9.97
CA GLY A 17 -5.98 -28.78 10.30
C GLY A 17 -4.52 -29.27 10.43
N PRO A 18 -4.29 -30.47 11.00
CA PRO A 18 -2.94 -31.02 11.13
C PRO A 18 -2.20 -30.86 9.80
N VAL A 19 -1.06 -30.16 9.82
CA VAL A 19 -0.23 -29.94 8.64
C VAL A 19 0.03 -31.33 8.05
N PRO A 20 -0.45 -31.63 6.82
CA PRO A 20 -0.28 -32.95 6.25
C PRO A 20 1.21 -33.31 6.29
N GLU A 21 1.56 -34.58 6.55
CA GLU A 21 2.97 -35.03 6.52
C GLU A 21 3.66 -34.69 5.19
N SER A 22 2.87 -34.45 4.14
CA SER A 22 3.28 -34.02 2.81
C SER A 22 2.94 -32.54 2.50
N PHE A 23 2.98 -31.62 3.46
CA PHE A 23 2.80 -30.19 3.17
C PHE A 23 3.96 -29.69 2.29
N GLU A 24 3.76 -29.77 0.98
CA GLU A 24 4.60 -29.12 0.00
C GLU A 24 4.21 -27.64 -0.02
N ALA A 25 5.07 -26.78 0.52
CA ALA A 25 4.94 -25.34 0.35
C ALA A 25 5.06 -24.99 -1.14
N ARG A 26 3.93 -24.97 -1.85
CA ARG A 26 3.88 -24.55 -3.25
C ARG A 26 3.82 -23.03 -3.31
N PHE A 27 4.96 -22.42 -3.62
CA PHE A 27 4.99 -21.02 -4.00
C PHE A 27 4.47 -20.89 -5.43
N PHE A 28 3.23 -20.43 -5.58
CA PHE A 28 2.75 -19.93 -6.86
C PHE A 28 3.15 -18.46 -6.94
N GLY A 29 4.05 -18.12 -7.86
CA GLY A 29 4.32 -16.72 -8.17
C GLY A 29 3.02 -16.04 -8.59
N GLN A 30 2.71 -14.90 -7.98
CA GLN A 30 1.50 -14.13 -8.27
C GLN A 30 1.49 -13.67 -9.74
N GLN A 31 0.80 -14.40 -10.62
CA GLN A 31 0.77 -14.12 -12.07
C GLN A 31 -0.26 -13.04 -12.45
N ASP A 32 -1.19 -12.73 -11.56
CA ASP A 32 -2.27 -11.79 -11.84
C ASP A 32 -1.80 -10.33 -11.82
N TRP A 33 -0.68 -10.06 -11.17
CA TRP A 33 -0.12 -8.72 -11.04
C TRP A 33 0.70 -8.39 -12.28
N LYS A 34 -0.04 -7.99 -13.31
CA LYS A 34 0.49 -7.58 -14.61
C LYS A 34 1.24 -6.25 -14.50
N PHE A 35 1.74 -5.78 -15.63
CA PHE A 35 2.52 -4.56 -15.78
C PHE A 35 2.00 -3.36 -14.95
N TRP A 36 0.69 -3.07 -14.98
CA TRP A 36 0.13 -1.92 -14.28
C TRP A 36 0.25 -1.99 -12.77
N GLU A 37 0.05 -3.17 -12.18
CA GLU A 37 0.16 -3.32 -10.73
C GLU A 37 1.63 -3.25 -10.29
N LEU A 38 2.56 -3.76 -11.11
CA LEU A 38 4.00 -3.56 -10.91
C LEU A 38 4.39 -2.08 -10.94
N MET A 39 3.88 -1.31 -11.91
CA MET A 39 4.11 0.14 -11.99
C MET A 39 3.53 0.85 -10.76
N ALA A 40 2.34 0.45 -10.30
CA ALA A 40 1.72 1.03 -9.12
C ALA A 40 2.59 0.85 -7.87
N PHE A 41 3.11 -0.36 -7.62
CA PHE A 41 4.02 -0.59 -6.50
C PHE A 41 5.35 0.15 -6.64
N TYR A 42 5.96 0.10 -7.82
CA TYR A 42 7.25 0.76 -8.06
C TYR A 42 7.18 2.27 -7.83
N PHE A 43 6.26 2.96 -8.53
CA PHE A 43 6.12 4.40 -8.40
C PHE A 43 5.51 4.81 -7.06
N GLY A 44 4.73 3.93 -6.43
CA GLY A 44 4.24 4.16 -5.08
C GLY A 44 5.37 4.22 -4.05
N CYS A 45 6.29 3.26 -4.07
CA CYS A 45 7.44 3.27 -3.17
C CYS A 45 8.42 4.39 -3.50
N LEU A 46 8.75 4.57 -4.79
CA LEU A 46 9.67 5.62 -5.24
C LEU A 46 9.15 7.02 -4.89
N GLY A 47 7.89 7.31 -5.20
CA GLY A 47 7.27 8.59 -4.95
C GLY A 47 7.12 8.89 -3.47
N ALA A 48 6.65 7.93 -2.67
CA ALA A 48 6.50 8.11 -1.23
C ALA A 48 7.85 8.27 -0.54
N GLY A 49 8.88 7.50 -0.95
CA GLY A 49 10.23 7.63 -0.42
C GLY A 49 10.84 8.99 -0.75
N LEU A 50 10.72 9.44 -2.00
CA LEU A 50 11.21 10.76 -2.41
C LEU A 50 10.50 11.88 -1.64
N TYR A 51 9.17 11.82 -1.53
CA TYR A 51 8.39 12.78 -0.77
C TYR A 51 8.84 12.81 0.70
N ALA A 52 8.89 11.65 1.37
CA ALA A 52 9.22 11.57 2.79
C ALA A 52 10.64 12.09 3.10
N ILE A 53 11.63 11.74 2.28
CA ILE A 53 13.00 12.24 2.44
C ILE A 53 13.04 13.75 2.24
N SER A 54 12.39 14.27 1.19
CA SER A 54 12.30 15.70 0.96
C SER A 54 11.59 16.43 2.11
N SER A 55 10.48 15.89 2.64
CA SER A 55 9.77 16.49 3.78
C SER A 55 10.65 16.54 5.03
N LEU A 56 11.43 15.49 5.29
CA LEU A 56 12.34 15.46 6.42
C LEU A 56 13.46 16.50 6.29
N LEU A 57 13.98 16.71 5.08
CA LEU A 57 15.02 17.70 4.81
C LEU A 57 14.47 19.13 4.87
N ASP A 58 13.27 19.35 4.35
CA ASP A 58 12.56 20.64 4.43
C ASP A 58 12.28 21.02 5.88
N TRP A 59 11.77 20.08 6.68
CA TRP A 59 11.53 20.27 8.11
C TRP A 59 12.80 20.64 8.88
N ARG A 60 13.94 20.01 8.57
CA ARG A 60 15.23 20.28 9.25
C ARG A 60 15.88 21.60 8.84
N ALA A 61 15.55 22.12 7.66
CA ALA A 61 16.12 23.34 7.10
C ALA A 61 15.00 24.34 6.76
N ALA A 62 13.97 24.43 7.61
CA ALA A 62 12.79 25.26 7.37
C ALA A 62 13.20 26.73 7.15
N GLY A 63 13.09 27.20 5.91
CA GLY A 63 13.49 28.55 5.47
C GLY A 63 14.70 28.61 4.53
N GLU A 64 15.51 27.56 4.45
CA GLU A 64 16.68 27.46 3.54
C GLU A 64 16.63 26.22 2.64
N ALA A 65 15.48 25.53 2.60
CA ALA A 65 15.34 24.29 1.85
C ALA A 65 15.77 24.45 0.38
N PRO A 66 16.72 23.65 -0.11
CA PRO A 66 17.14 23.68 -1.50
C PRO A 66 15.97 23.48 -2.47
N ARG A 67 16.04 24.08 -3.66
CA ARG A 67 15.06 23.84 -4.73
C ARG A 67 14.85 22.35 -5.01
N ALA A 68 15.92 21.55 -4.90
CA ALA A 68 15.84 20.10 -5.04
C ALA A 68 14.90 19.43 -4.04
N THR A 69 14.81 19.95 -2.82
CA THR A 69 13.89 19.46 -1.77
C THR A 69 12.44 19.68 -2.20
N VAL A 70 12.11 20.91 -2.59
CA VAL A 70 10.76 21.29 -3.08
C VAL A 70 10.40 20.49 -4.33
N THR A 71 11.34 20.34 -5.27
CA THR A 71 11.14 19.50 -6.46
C THR A 71 10.85 18.05 -6.06
N GLY A 72 11.58 17.50 -5.08
CA GLY A 72 11.35 16.14 -4.59
C GLY A 72 9.96 15.97 -3.94
N LEU A 73 9.46 16.96 -3.21
CA LEU A 73 8.08 16.96 -2.70
C LEU A 73 7.07 16.91 -3.85
N ILE A 74 7.20 17.80 -4.83
CA ILE A 74 6.27 17.89 -5.97
C ILE A 74 6.31 16.61 -6.80
N VAL A 75 7.50 16.15 -7.18
CA VAL A 75 7.69 14.94 -7.99
C VAL A 75 7.20 13.71 -7.22
N GLY A 76 7.58 13.58 -5.95
CA GLY A 76 7.14 12.47 -5.10
C GLY A 76 5.61 12.41 -4.99
N PHE A 77 4.97 13.56 -4.78
CA PHE A 77 3.52 13.67 -4.72
C PHE A 77 2.86 13.25 -6.04
N ILE A 78 3.35 13.74 -7.20
CA ILE A 78 2.83 13.37 -8.52
C ILE A 78 2.99 11.86 -8.78
N LEU A 79 4.14 11.29 -8.46
CA LEU A 79 4.38 9.85 -8.63
C LEU A 79 3.36 9.01 -7.84
N VAL A 80 3.04 9.40 -6.61
CA VAL A 80 2.07 8.68 -5.77
C VAL A 80 0.62 8.96 -6.17
N ILE A 81 0.24 10.22 -6.31
CA ILE A 81 -1.17 10.58 -6.51
C ILE A 81 -1.62 10.31 -7.94
N VAL A 82 -0.79 10.62 -8.93
CA VAL A 82 -1.16 10.49 -10.34
C VAL A 82 -0.72 9.14 -10.90
N ILE A 83 0.57 8.84 -10.86
CA ILE A 83 1.10 7.68 -11.60
C ILE A 83 0.72 6.36 -10.94
N LYS A 84 0.93 6.22 -9.63
CA LYS A 84 0.53 5.00 -8.89
C LYS A 84 -0.98 4.77 -8.96
N ASN A 85 -1.82 5.75 -8.59
CA ASN A 85 -3.27 5.54 -8.61
C ASN A 85 -3.80 5.36 -10.03
N GLY A 86 -3.26 6.11 -11.01
CA GLY A 86 -3.55 5.90 -12.42
C GLY A 86 -3.26 4.47 -12.84
N SER A 87 -2.15 3.90 -12.39
CA SER A 87 -1.79 2.50 -12.65
C SER A 87 -2.77 1.51 -12.02
N HIS A 88 -3.22 1.71 -10.77
CA HIS A 88 -4.26 0.88 -10.17
C HIS A 88 -5.60 0.98 -10.92
N ILE A 89 -5.97 2.18 -11.42
CA ILE A 89 -7.20 2.37 -12.21
C ILE A 89 -7.08 1.64 -13.55
N LEU A 90 -5.96 1.79 -14.25
CA LEU A 90 -5.68 1.15 -15.55
C LEU A 90 -5.56 -0.38 -15.42
N GLY A 91 -5.03 -0.88 -14.30
CA GLY A 91 -4.96 -2.31 -13.99
C GLY A 91 -6.28 -2.92 -13.50
N SER A 92 -7.26 -2.09 -13.13
CA SER A 92 -8.53 -2.56 -12.60
C SER A 92 -9.50 -2.97 -13.70
N SER A 93 -10.15 -4.13 -13.52
CA SER A 93 -11.22 -4.57 -14.42
C SER A 93 -12.49 -3.72 -14.31
N HIS A 94 -12.67 -2.99 -13.20
CA HIS A 94 -13.87 -2.21 -12.91
C HIS A 94 -13.52 -0.86 -12.25
N PRO A 95 -12.95 0.09 -13.00
CA PRO A 95 -12.48 1.36 -12.44
C PRO A 95 -13.60 2.20 -11.81
N GLY A 96 -14.82 2.14 -12.34
CA GLY A 96 -15.99 2.83 -11.75
C GLY A 96 -16.39 2.35 -10.34
N LYS A 97 -15.82 1.24 -9.87
CA LYS A 97 -16.02 0.70 -8.52
C LYS A 97 -14.81 0.93 -7.60
N ALA A 98 -13.82 1.73 -8.00
CA ALA A 98 -12.58 1.93 -7.24
C ALA A 98 -12.80 2.38 -5.79
N LEU A 99 -13.82 3.21 -5.52
CA LEU A 99 -14.15 3.64 -4.15
C LEU A 99 -14.55 2.48 -3.21
N ARG A 100 -15.01 1.34 -3.77
CA ARG A 100 -15.29 0.14 -2.96
C ARG A 100 -14.02 -0.44 -2.33
N ALA A 101 -12.84 -0.07 -2.84
CA ALA A 101 -11.58 -0.42 -2.19
C ALA A 101 -11.52 0.10 -0.75
N LEU A 102 -12.28 1.14 -0.36
CA LEU A 102 -12.34 1.66 1.00
C LEU A 102 -13.34 0.93 1.92
N SER A 103 -14.10 -0.06 1.41
CA SER A 103 -15.15 -0.72 2.18
C SER A 103 -14.65 -1.73 3.22
N GLN A 104 -13.38 -2.14 3.16
CA GLN A 104 -12.83 -3.23 3.98
C GLN A 104 -11.52 -2.85 4.68
N VAL A 105 -11.43 -1.62 5.20
CA VAL A 105 -10.19 -1.11 5.84
C VAL A 105 -9.79 -1.97 7.04
N GLY A 106 -10.73 -2.60 7.74
CA GLY A 106 -10.45 -3.46 8.89
C GLY A 106 -9.78 -4.80 8.56
N SER A 107 -9.96 -5.33 7.35
CA SER A 107 -9.54 -6.69 6.98
C SER A 107 -8.62 -6.77 5.76
N SER A 108 -8.62 -5.76 4.88
CA SER A 108 -7.84 -5.75 3.64
C SER A 108 -6.66 -4.80 3.75
N TRP A 109 -5.46 -5.28 3.44
CA TRP A 109 -4.26 -4.43 3.37
C TRP A 109 -4.31 -3.46 2.18
N ILE A 110 -4.91 -3.86 1.06
CA ILE A 110 -5.14 -2.97 -0.10
C ILE A 110 -6.06 -1.83 0.30
N SER A 111 -7.15 -2.15 1.02
CA SER A 111 -8.11 -1.14 1.50
C SER A 111 -7.48 -0.12 2.44
N ARG A 112 -6.63 -0.58 3.37
CA ARG A 112 -5.81 0.28 4.23
C ARG A 112 -4.86 1.15 3.41
N GLY A 113 -4.18 0.56 2.42
CA GLY A 113 -3.33 1.28 1.49
C GLY A 113 -4.07 2.38 0.74
N SER A 114 -5.27 2.09 0.22
CA SER A 114 -6.13 3.07 -0.44
C SER A 114 -6.52 4.23 0.50
N LEU A 115 -6.84 3.92 1.76
CA LEU A 115 -7.13 4.96 2.75
C LEU A 115 -5.90 5.85 3.02
N PHE A 116 -4.71 5.27 3.20
CA PHE A 116 -3.50 6.06 3.44
C PHE A 116 -3.12 6.93 2.24
N ILE A 117 -3.33 6.45 1.02
CA ILE A 117 -3.12 7.26 -0.19
C ILE A 117 -4.11 8.42 -0.25
N LEU A 118 -5.38 8.19 0.10
CA LEU A 118 -6.38 9.25 0.16
C LEU A 118 -5.97 10.33 1.18
N LEU A 119 -5.56 9.91 2.39
CA LEU A 119 -5.09 10.82 3.42
C LEU A 119 -3.85 11.60 2.96
N PHE A 120 -2.88 10.93 2.34
CA PHE A 120 -1.70 11.57 1.76
C PHE A 120 -2.01 12.57 0.65
N GLY A 121 -3.13 12.39 -0.07
CA GLY A 121 -3.56 13.36 -1.09
C GLY A 121 -4.21 14.62 -0.49
N ILE A 122 -4.65 14.56 0.76
CA ILE A 122 -5.39 15.63 1.44
C ILE A 122 -4.49 16.42 2.40
N PHE A 123 -3.61 15.71 3.12
CA PHE A 123 -2.71 16.24 4.13
C PHE A 123 -1.26 16.21 3.65
#